data_AF-Q2NAH1-F1
#
_entry.id   AF-Q2NAH1-F1
#
_cell.length_a   1.000
_cell.length_b   1.000
_cell.length_c   1.000
_cell.angle_alpha   90.00
_cell.angle_beta   90.00
_cell.angle_gamma   90.00
#
_symmetry.space_group_name_H-M   'P 1'
#
loop_
_entity.id
_entity.type
_entity.pdbx_description
1 polymer ?
#
loop_
_entity_poly.entity_id
_entity_poly.type
_entity_poly.pdbx_seq_one_letter_code
_entity_poly.pdbx_strand_id
1 'polypeptide(L)'
;MIGLDGPEFDACGGLGRIGGAYRKQAIRNAPSERAKTSETLEASTMVWLCEAKGDWQGIVYASGEFQDTADCRVSNPVAEPRPYDGPCRMGWVLAKDVDFLAG
;
A
#
# COMPACT_ATOMS: atom_id res chain seq x y z
N MET A 1 -7.62 -4.07 0.81
CA MET A 1 -8.22 -4.79 -0.33
C MET A 1 -7.65 -4.22 -1.61
N ILE A 2 -7.83 -4.94 -2.72
CA ILE A 2 -7.50 -4.47 -4.07
C ILE A 2 -8.77 -4.55 -4.94
N GLY A 3 -8.83 -3.79 -6.03
CA GLY A 3 -9.93 -3.78 -7.00
C GLY A 3 -11.13 -2.93 -6.59
N LEU A 4 -10.94 -1.98 -5.69
CA LEU A 4 -12.04 -1.15 -5.17
C LEU A 4 -12.60 -0.16 -6.19
N ASP A 5 -11.79 0.22 -7.19
CA ASP A 5 -12.20 1.15 -8.25
C ASP A 5 -13.00 0.48 -9.38
N GLY A 6 -13.08 -0.85 -9.37
CA GLY A 6 -13.83 -1.66 -10.32
C GLY A 6 -12.96 -2.46 -11.31
N PRO A 7 -13.57 -3.35 -12.11
CA PRO A 7 -12.84 -4.32 -12.93
C PRO A 7 -12.17 -3.74 -14.19
N GLU A 8 -12.39 -2.46 -14.48
CA GLU A 8 -11.77 -1.74 -15.61
C GLU A 8 -10.50 -1.00 -15.20
N PHE A 9 -10.21 -0.92 -13.90
CA PHE A 9 -9.10 -0.16 -13.33
C PHE A 9 -8.07 -1.09 -12.68
N ASP A 10 -6.85 -0.58 -12.51
CA ASP A 10 -5.80 -1.28 -11.80
C ASP A 10 -6.25 -1.69 -10.40
N ALA A 11 -5.79 -2.85 -9.92
CA ALA A 11 -6.21 -3.36 -8.63
C ALA A 11 -5.80 -2.43 -7.47
N CYS A 12 -4.77 -1.60 -7.62
CA CYS A 12 -4.52 -0.47 -6.73
C CYS A 12 -4.52 0.82 -7.56
N GLY A 13 -5.36 1.78 -7.18
CA GLY A 13 -5.62 3.00 -7.95
C GLY A 13 -4.50 4.05 -7.93
N GLY A 14 -3.31 3.73 -7.42
CA GLY A 14 -2.20 4.68 -7.47
C GLY A 14 -0.90 4.21 -6.84
N LEU A 15 0.11 5.04 -7.02
CA LEU A 15 1.46 4.90 -6.50
C LEU A 15 1.75 6.10 -5.57
N GLY A 16 2.36 5.79 -4.44
CA GLY A 16 2.78 6.77 -3.46
C GLY A 16 4.16 6.45 -2.90
N ARG A 17 4.58 7.30 -1.97
CA ARG A 17 5.86 7.17 -1.30
C ARG A 17 5.70 7.51 0.17
N ILE A 18 6.31 6.73 1.05
CA ILE A 18 6.36 7.06 2.48
C ILE A 18 7.07 8.41 2.66
N GLY A 19 6.32 9.37 3.19
CA GLY A 19 6.61 10.80 3.10
C GLY A 19 7.71 11.29 4.03
N GLY A 20 8.40 12.33 3.57
CA GLY A 20 9.44 13.09 4.28
C GLY A 20 10.79 12.36 4.36
N ALA A 21 11.89 13.06 4.07
CA ALA A 21 13.25 12.49 3.98
C ALA A 21 13.76 11.73 5.24
N TYR A 22 13.05 11.81 6.37
CA TYR A 22 13.49 11.25 7.66
C TYR A 22 12.39 10.55 8.48
N ARG A 23 11.17 10.42 7.97
CA ARG A 23 10.08 9.78 8.72
C ARG A 23 9.89 8.34 8.28
N LYS A 24 10.34 7.42 9.14
CA LYS A 24 9.97 6.01 9.05
C LYS A 24 8.48 5.86 9.37
N GLN A 25 7.82 4.90 8.72
CA GLN A 25 6.40 4.65 8.94
C GLN A 25 6.13 3.25 9.44
N ALA A 26 5.38 3.15 10.54
CA ALA A 26 4.96 1.88 11.10
C ALA A 26 3.83 1.30 10.26
N ILE A 27 4.00 0.06 9.77
CA ILE A 27 2.96 -0.66 9.07
C ILE A 27 2.10 -1.40 10.08
N ARG A 28 0.78 -1.27 9.93
CA ARG A 28 -0.18 -1.91 10.82
C ARG A 28 -0.98 -2.99 10.11
N ASN A 29 -1.36 -4.02 10.86
CA ASN A 29 -2.18 -5.12 10.34
C ASN A 29 -3.65 -4.72 10.09
N ALA A 30 -4.10 -3.57 10.62
CA ALA A 30 -5.45 -3.06 10.46
C ALA A 30 -5.44 -1.51 10.53
N PRO A 31 -6.48 -0.84 9.98
CA PRO A 31 -6.60 0.63 9.97
C PRO A 31 -7.04 1.15 11.34
N SER A 32 -6.16 1.04 12.33
CA SER A 32 -6.42 1.42 13.71
C SER A 32 -5.12 1.69 14.46
N GLU A 33 -5.13 2.72 15.32
CA GLU A 33 -3.99 3.02 16.20
C GLU A 33 -3.72 1.94 17.24
N ARG A 34 -4.69 1.05 17.50
CA ARG A 34 -4.53 -0.10 18.40
C ARG A 34 -4.06 -1.35 17.67
N ALA A 35 -3.98 -1.33 16.35
CA ALA A 35 -3.53 -2.48 15.57
C ALA A 35 -2.03 -2.71 15.77
N LYS A 36 -1.65 -4.00 15.84
CA LYS A 36 -0.27 -4.43 15.94
C LYS A 36 0.55 -3.91 14.75
N THR A 37 1.72 -3.37 15.05
CA THR A 37 2.74 -3.04 14.05
C THR A 37 3.39 -4.32 13.54
N SER A 38 3.35 -4.54 12.23
CA SER A 38 4.04 -5.67 11.56
C SER A 38 5.50 -5.35 11.32
N GLU A 39 5.78 -4.15 10.82
CA GLU A 39 7.11 -3.70 10.45
C GLU A 39 7.18 -2.17 10.40
N THR A 40 8.33 -1.65 10.00
CA THR A 40 8.54 -0.22 9.79
C THR A 40 9.21 -0.03 8.44
N LEU A 41 8.61 0.80 7.59
CA LEU A 41 9.20 1.20 6.31
C LEU A 41 10.10 2.42 6.50
N GLU A 42 11.17 2.45 5.73
CA GLU A 42 12.05 3.60 5.66
C GLU A 42 11.37 4.77 4.93
N ALA A 43 11.89 5.97 5.17
CA ALA A 43 11.51 7.13 4.39
C ALA A 43 11.77 6.89 2.89
N SER A 44 10.94 7.50 2.04
CA SER A 44 11.05 7.39 0.59
C SER A 44 10.78 6.00 0.00
N THR A 45 10.34 5.01 0.79
CA THR A 45 9.90 3.71 0.25
C THR A 45 8.66 3.89 -0.65
N MET A 46 8.72 3.32 -1.85
CA MET A 46 7.62 3.30 -2.82
C MET A 46 6.55 2.30 -2.42
N VAL A 47 5.28 2.69 -2.56
CA VAL A 47 4.12 1.90 -2.12
C VAL A 47 2.97 2.05 -3.11
N TRP A 48 2.22 0.98 -3.35
CA TRP A 48 0.93 1.05 -4.05
C TRP A 48 -0.18 1.44 -3.09
N LEU A 49 -1.13 2.24 -3.56
CA LEU A 49 -2.26 2.77 -2.79
C LEU A 49 -3.53 2.02 -3.20
N CYS A 50 -4.04 1.15 -2.34
CA CYS A 50 -5.04 0.15 -2.73
C CYS A 50 -6.41 0.36 -2.07
N GLU A 51 -6.44 0.89 -0.85
CA GLU A 51 -7.69 1.09 -0.09
C GLU A 51 -7.57 2.32 0.80
N ALA A 52 -8.54 3.23 0.73
CA ALA A 52 -8.65 4.34 1.66
C ALA A 52 -9.74 4.04 2.70
N LYS A 53 -9.43 4.24 3.99
CA LYS A 53 -10.40 4.05 5.08
C LYS A 53 -10.18 5.02 6.22
N GLY A 54 -10.97 6.10 6.25
CA GLY A 54 -10.76 7.20 7.19
C GLY A 54 -9.38 7.80 7.00
N ASP A 55 -8.61 7.95 8.08
CA ASP A 55 -7.23 8.47 8.03
C ASP A 55 -6.19 7.45 7.59
N TRP A 56 -6.62 6.23 7.22
CA TRP A 56 -5.74 5.13 6.89
C TRP A 56 -5.68 4.86 5.39
N GLN A 57 -4.48 4.57 4.93
CA GLN A 57 -4.18 4.11 3.60
C GLN A 57 -3.69 2.65 3.66
N GLY A 58 -4.42 1.77 3.01
CA GLY A 58 -4.04 0.40 2.73
C GLY A 58 -3.04 0.40 1.59
N ILE A 59 -1.88 -0.19 1.83
CA ILE A 59 -0.76 -0.21 0.90
C ILE A 59 -0.29 -1.62 0.57
N VAL A 60 0.30 -1.78 -0.62
CA VAL A 60 1.08 -2.95 -1.03
C VAL A 60 2.49 -2.48 -1.38
N TYR A 61 3.52 -3.18 -0.92
CA TYR A 61 4.91 -2.76 -1.07
C TYR A 61 5.87 -3.95 -1.18
N ALA A 62 6.95 -3.74 -1.93
CA ALA A 62 8.04 -4.68 -2.02
C ALA A 62 8.82 -4.73 -0.70
N SER A 63 9.17 -5.94 -0.25
CA SER A 63 9.97 -6.13 0.96
C SER A 63 11.09 -7.15 0.83
N GLY A 64 11.19 -7.83 -0.32
CA GLY A 64 12.32 -8.71 -0.62
C GLY A 64 13.52 -7.93 -1.17
N GLU A 65 14.73 -8.42 -0.90
CA GLU A 65 15.99 -7.79 -1.35
C GLU A 65 16.07 -7.59 -2.88
N PHE A 66 15.43 -8.49 -3.64
CA PHE A 66 15.40 -8.47 -5.10
C PHE A 66 13.98 -8.30 -5.66
N GLN A 67 13.07 -7.73 -4.88
CA GLN A 67 11.68 -7.50 -5.29
C GLN A 67 11.47 -6.02 -5.59
N ASP A 68 10.92 -5.71 -6.77
CA ASP A 68 10.48 -4.36 -7.13
C ASP A 68 8.99 -4.18 -6.82
N THR A 69 8.55 -2.94 -6.63
CA THR A 69 7.13 -2.58 -6.58
C THR A 69 6.33 -3.10 -7.79
N ALA A 70 6.93 -3.17 -8.98
CA ALA A 70 6.27 -3.72 -10.17
C ALA A 70 5.91 -5.21 -10.03
N ASP A 71 6.63 -5.96 -9.20
CA ASP A 71 6.39 -7.39 -8.98
C ASP A 71 5.13 -7.67 -8.16
N CYS A 72 4.52 -6.63 -7.56
CA CYS A 72 3.40 -6.80 -6.65
C CYS A 72 2.08 -7.22 -7.32
N ARG A 73 1.99 -7.21 -8.65
CA ARG A 73 0.81 -7.65 -9.42
C ARG A 73 -0.49 -6.91 -9.07
N VAL A 74 -0.38 -5.60 -8.88
CA VAL A 74 -1.54 -4.73 -8.57
C VAL A 74 -1.84 -3.70 -9.65
N SER A 75 -1.01 -3.65 -10.70
CA SER A 75 -1.18 -2.81 -11.90
C SER A 75 -1.96 -3.54 -13.01
N ASN A 76 -2.78 -4.51 -12.64
CA ASN A 76 -3.70 -5.19 -13.55
C ASN A 76 -5.06 -5.25 -12.87
N PRO A 77 -6.17 -5.14 -13.61
CA PRO A 77 -7.49 -5.24 -13.02
C PRO A 77 -7.79 -6.60 -12.39
N VAL A 78 -8.68 -6.59 -11.41
CA VAL A 78 -9.28 -7.79 -10.81
C VAL A 78 -10.79 -7.73 -10.98
N ALA A 79 -11.42 -8.89 -11.18
CA ALA A 79 -12.86 -8.95 -11.48
C ALA A 79 -13.75 -8.37 -10.36
N GLU A 80 -13.35 -8.58 -9.10
CA GLU A 80 -14.08 -8.15 -7.92
C GLU A 80 -13.13 -7.75 -6.78
N PRO A 81 -13.53 -6.84 -5.88
CA PRO A 81 -12.72 -6.47 -4.72
C PRO A 81 -12.35 -7.68 -3.87
N ARG A 82 -11.07 -7.83 -3.55
CA ARG A 82 -10.57 -8.98 -2.77
C ARG A 82 -9.40 -8.64 -1.84
N PRO A 83 -9.14 -9.49 -0.83
CA PRO A 83 -7.87 -9.44 -0.10
C PRO A 83 -6.68 -9.62 -1.06
N TYR A 84 -5.58 -8.90 -0.82
CA TYR A 84 -4.36 -9.08 -1.59
C TYR A 84 -3.72 -10.43 -1.24
N ASP A 85 -3.35 -11.20 -2.25
CA ASP A 85 -2.76 -12.54 -2.15
C ASP A 85 -1.51 -12.70 -3.03
N GLY A 86 -0.96 -11.56 -3.49
CA GLY A 86 0.23 -11.52 -4.34
C GLY A 86 1.55 -11.67 -3.56
N PRO A 87 2.68 -11.56 -4.26
CA PRO A 87 4.01 -11.87 -3.72
C PRO A 87 4.60 -10.79 -2.80
N CYS A 88 4.00 -9.60 -2.74
CA CYS A 88 4.48 -8.49 -1.91
C CYS A 88 3.86 -8.51 -0.51
N ARG A 89 4.27 -7.57 0.35
CA ARG A 89 3.61 -7.35 1.64
C ARG A 89 2.53 -6.27 1.53
N MET A 90 1.62 -6.29 2.50
CA MET A 90 0.57 -5.28 2.62
C MET A 90 0.41 -4.83 4.07
N GLY A 91 -0.21 -3.68 4.23
CA GLY A 91 -0.67 -3.23 5.54
C GLY A 91 -1.25 -1.83 5.48
N TRP A 92 -1.30 -1.19 6.63
CA TRP A 92 -1.96 0.10 6.81
C TRP A 92 -1.00 1.14 7.38
N VAL A 93 -1.05 2.33 6.80
CA VAL A 93 -0.32 3.53 7.24
C VAL A 93 -1.28 4.69 7.39
N LEU A 94 -0.87 5.75 8.08
CA LEU A 94 -1.63 6.99 8.08
C LEU A 94 -1.48 7.67 6.72
N ALA A 95 -2.60 8.05 6.10
CA ALA A 95 -2.63 8.63 4.76
C ALA A 95 -1.84 9.96 4.69
N LYS A 96 -1.84 10.75 5.77
CA LYS A 96 -1.08 12.02 5.87
C LYS A 96 0.44 11.85 5.76
N ASP A 97 0.95 10.64 5.96
CA ASP A 97 2.39 10.33 5.92
C ASP A 97 2.77 9.67 4.58
N VAL A 98 1.91 9.76 3.57
CA VAL A 98 2.15 9.24 2.22
C VAL A 98 2.09 10.40 1.23
N ASP A 99 3.17 10.59 0.48
CA ASP A 99 3.19 11.49 -0.67
C ASP A 99 2.55 10.75 -1.85
N PHE A 100 1.45 11.28 -2.40
CA PHE A 100 0.88 10.77 -3.64
C PHE A 100 1.77 11.11 -4.83
N LEU A 101 2.01 10.15 -5.72
CA LEU A 101 2.88 10.33 -6.89
C LEU A 101 2.13 10.22 -8.21
N ALA A 102 1.29 9.19 -8.40
CA ALA A 102 0.56 8.94 -9.63
C ALA A 102 -0.66 8.04 -9.41
N GLY A 103 -1.63 8.09 -10.32
CA GLY A 103 -2.87 7.30 -10.35
C GLY A 103 -3.74 7.71 -11.53
#